data_AF-A0A9D6ELV4-F1
#
_entry.id   AF-A0A9D6ELV4-F1
#
_cell.length_a   1.000
_cell.length_b   1.000
_cell.length_c   1.000
_cell.angle_alpha   90.00
_cell.angle_beta   90.00
_cell.angle_gamma   90.00
#
_symmetry.space_group_name_H-M   'P 1'
#
loop_
_entity.id
_entity.type
_entity.pdbx_description
1 polymer ?
#
loop_
_entity_poly.entity_id
_entity_poly.type
_entity_poly.pdbx_seq_one_letter_code
_entity_poly.pdbx_strand_id
1 'polypeptide(L)'
;GRLRDQGTARAQQISMAKMNNVWMALETARMARDIMGAAGIVDEHPVIRHMLNLETVFTYEGTHDIHTLIIGRDITGLSAFGDE
;
A
#
# COMPACT_ATOMS: atom_id res chain seq x y z
N GLY A 1 -16.09 7.52 0.15
CA GLY A 1 -15.03 8.55 0.35
C GLY A 1 -15.43 9.73 -0.47
N ARG A 2 -15.49 10.95 0.11
CA ARG A 2 -16.31 12.07 -0.41
C ARG A 2 -16.26 12.28 -1.94
N LEU A 3 -15.07 12.32 -2.55
CA LEU A 3 -14.93 12.49 -4.01
C LEU A 3 -15.47 11.31 -4.82
N ARG A 4 -15.30 10.07 -4.33
CA ARG A 4 -15.84 8.87 -4.98
C ARG A 4 -17.36 8.87 -4.93
N ASP A 5 -17.93 9.27 -3.80
CA ASP A 5 -19.37 9.31 -3.59
C ASP A 5 -20.03 10.40 -4.45
N GLN A 6 -19.25 11.44 -4.81
CA GLN A 6 -19.63 12.49 -5.77
C GLN A 6 -19.35 12.12 -7.24
N GLY A 7 -18.74 10.97 -7.52
CA GLY A 7 -18.34 10.56 -8.87
C GLY A 7 -17.17 11.36 -9.47
N THR A 8 -16.45 12.14 -8.65
CA THR A 8 -15.37 13.05 -9.09
C THR A 8 -13.97 12.54 -8.74
N ALA A 9 -13.86 11.34 -8.15
CA ALA A 9 -12.57 10.75 -7.83
C ALA A 9 -11.78 10.37 -9.09
N ARG A 10 -10.54 10.86 -9.18
CA ARG A 10 -9.59 10.48 -10.24
C ARG A 10 -8.89 9.17 -9.88
N ALA A 11 -8.53 8.37 -10.88
CA ALA A 11 -7.79 7.11 -10.67
C ALA A 11 -6.46 7.34 -9.92
N GLN A 12 -5.78 8.44 -10.18
CA GLN A 12 -4.53 8.82 -9.53
C GLN A 12 -4.70 9.08 -8.03
N GLN A 13 -5.85 9.63 -7.62
CA GLN A 13 -6.17 9.83 -6.20
C GLN A 13 -6.39 8.48 -5.49
N ILE A 14 -7.01 7.52 -6.19
CA ILE A 14 -7.20 6.16 -5.67
C ILE A 14 -5.85 5.45 -5.57
N SER A 15 -4.99 5.55 -6.59
CA SER A 15 -3.62 5.02 -6.58
C SER A 15 -2.81 5.55 -5.41
N MET A 16 -2.83 6.87 -5.17
CA MET A 16 -2.14 7.49 -4.03
C MET A 16 -2.67 6.98 -2.70
N ALA A 17 -4.00 6.87 -2.55
CA ALA A 17 -4.61 6.35 -1.33
C ALA A 17 -4.23 4.89 -1.05
N LYS A 18 -4.29 4.01 -2.07
CA LYS A 18 -3.87 2.60 -1.94
C LYS A 18 -2.41 2.51 -1.56
N MET A 19 -1.54 3.15 -2.34
CA MET A 19 -0.08 3.12 -2.14
C MET A 19 0.30 3.51 -0.71
N ASN A 20 -0.20 4.66 -0.24
CA ASN A 20 0.12 5.16 1.09
C ASN A 20 -0.47 4.30 2.21
N ASN A 21 -1.76 3.95 2.12
CA ASN A 21 -2.42 3.24 3.21
C ASN A 21 -1.87 1.83 3.41
N VAL A 22 -1.55 1.13 2.31
CA VAL A 22 -0.99 -0.22 2.41
C VAL A 22 0.44 -0.18 2.94
N TRP A 23 1.26 0.78 2.49
CA TRP A 23 2.60 0.99 3.05
C TRP A 23 2.55 1.27 4.55
N MET A 24 1.74 2.25 4.97
CA MET A 24 1.55 2.58 6.38
C MET A 24 1.05 1.38 7.21
N ALA A 25 0.10 0.61 6.68
CA ALA A 25 -0.41 -0.58 7.36
C ALA A 25 0.66 -1.64 7.54
N LEU A 26 1.47 -1.91 6.51
CA LEU A 26 2.55 -2.89 6.56
C LEU A 26 3.64 -2.48 7.55
N GLU A 27 4.07 -1.22 7.54
CA GLU A 27 5.03 -0.68 8.53
C GLU A 27 4.48 -0.77 9.95
N THR A 28 3.19 -0.46 10.14
CA THR A 28 2.52 -0.60 11.44
C THR A 28 2.48 -2.06 11.90
N ALA A 29 2.18 -3.00 11.01
CA ALA A 29 2.16 -4.42 11.34
C ALA A 29 3.57 -4.95 11.69
N ARG A 30 4.61 -4.48 10.99
CA ARG A 30 6.01 -4.79 11.30
C ARG A 30 6.40 -4.28 12.69
N MET A 31 6.04 -3.04 13.01
CA MET A 31 6.28 -2.45 14.33
C MET A 31 5.52 -3.19 15.44
N ALA A 32 4.25 -3.54 15.20
CA ALA A 32 3.46 -4.31 16.16
C ALA A 32 4.06 -5.70 16.42
N ARG A 33 4.57 -6.37 15.37
CA ARG A 33 5.25 -7.66 15.52
C ARG A 33 6.53 -7.51 16.34
N ASP A 34 7.30 -6.45 16.12
CA ASP A 34 8.53 -6.16 16.86
C ASP A 34 8.26 -5.93 18.36
N ILE A 35 7.25 -5.13 18.71
CA ILE A 35 6.82 -4.90 20.11
C ILE A 35 6.52 -6.20 20.85
N MET A 36 5.99 -7.21 20.15
CA MET A 36 5.62 -8.51 20.72
C MET A 36 6.81 -9.48 20.87
N GLY A 37 7.98 -9.17 20.29
CA GLY A 37 9.15 -10.04 20.35
C GLY A 37 8.87 -11.47 19.90
N ALA A 38 9.29 -12.46 20.69
CA ALA A 38 9.07 -13.88 20.41
C ALA A 38 7.58 -14.28 20.42
N ALA A 39 6.73 -13.60 21.20
CA ALA A 39 5.29 -13.83 21.14
C ALA A 39 4.71 -13.35 19.80
N GLY A 40 5.39 -12.43 19.12
CA GLY A 40 4.96 -11.90 17.83
C GLY A 40 5.13 -12.86 16.66
N ILE A 41 5.87 -13.96 16.78
CA ILE A 41 6.14 -14.89 15.67
C ILE A 41 5.27 -16.15 15.67
N VAL A 42 4.49 -16.37 16.73
CA VAL A 42 3.60 -17.52 16.87
C VAL A 42 2.18 -17.17 16.41
N ASP A 43 1.42 -18.16 15.94
CA ASP A 43 0.07 -17.97 15.40
C ASP A 43 -1.00 -17.72 16.48
N GLU A 44 -0.62 -17.80 17.76
CA GLU A 44 -1.47 -17.43 18.91
C GLU A 44 -1.79 -15.92 18.92
N HIS A 45 -0.91 -15.11 18.32
CA HIS A 45 -1.12 -13.68 18.15
C HIS A 45 -1.24 -13.34 16.66
N PRO A 46 -2.33 -12.68 16.23
CA PRO A 46 -2.63 -12.50 14.80
C PRO A 46 -1.68 -11.52 14.08
N VAL A 47 -0.72 -10.91 14.80
CA VAL A 47 0.13 -9.83 14.29
C VAL A 47 0.99 -10.27 13.12
N ILE A 48 1.63 -11.44 13.20
CA ILE A 48 2.45 -11.97 12.10
C ILE A 48 1.60 -12.37 10.90
N ARG A 49 0.41 -12.94 11.14
CA ARG A 49 -0.55 -13.25 10.08
C ARG A 49 -1.00 -11.98 9.35
N HIS A 50 -1.28 -10.89 10.07
CA HIS A 50 -1.63 -9.61 9.44
C HIS A 50 -0.47 -8.99 8.67
N MET A 51 0.75 -9.04 9.21
CA MET A 51 1.95 -8.58 8.51
C MET A 51 2.14 -9.33 7.17
N LEU A 52 2.04 -10.66 7.17
CA LEU A 52 2.17 -11.48 5.96
C LEU A 52 1.03 -11.22 4.96
N ASN A 53 -0.21 -11.09 5.42
CA ASN A 53 -1.32 -10.71 4.55
C ASN A 53 -1.09 -9.36 3.89
N LEU A 54 -0.50 -8.40 4.60
CA LEU A 54 -0.21 -7.07 4.07
C LEU A 54 0.92 -7.07 3.03
N GLU A 55 1.88 -7.98 3.10
CA GLU A 55 2.88 -8.17 2.02
C GLU A 55 2.19 -8.54 0.69
N THR A 56 1.16 -9.37 0.74
CA THR A 56 0.34 -9.70 -0.43
C THR A 56 -0.41 -8.47 -0.95
N VAL A 57 -1.06 -7.72 -0.05
CA VAL A 57 -1.81 -6.49 -0.41
C VAL A 57 -0.87 -5.39 -0.95
N PHE A 58 0.37 -5.35 -0.48
CA PHE A 58 1.40 -4.42 -0.97
C PHE A 58 1.74 -4.67 -2.45
N THR A 59 1.63 -5.92 -2.89
CA THR A 59 1.99 -6.36 -4.24
C THR A 59 0.82 -6.32 -5.22
N TYR A 60 -0.35 -6.85 -4.85
CA TYR A 60 -1.50 -6.93 -5.76
C TYR A 60 -2.15 -5.57 -6.01
N GLU A 61 -2.93 -5.48 -7.10
CA GLU A 61 -3.62 -4.27 -7.57
C GLU A 61 -2.70 -3.08 -7.87
N GLY A 62 -1.46 -3.38 -8.29
CA GLY A 62 -0.39 -2.42 -8.55
C GLY A 62 0.60 -2.38 -7.39
N THR A 63 1.88 -2.61 -7.69
CA THR A 63 2.94 -2.50 -6.69
C THR A 63 3.10 -1.05 -6.23
N HIS A 64 3.78 -0.85 -5.11
CA HIS A 64 4.12 0.49 -4.62
C HIS A 64 4.84 1.33 -5.68
N ASP A 65 5.77 0.73 -6.42
CA ASP A 65 6.52 1.39 -7.48
C ASP A 65 5.63 1.74 -8.67
N ILE A 66 4.72 0.84 -9.08
CA ILE A 66 3.77 1.12 -10.15
C ILE A 66 2.87 2.32 -9.80
N HIS A 67 2.33 2.37 -8.58
CA HIS A 67 1.56 3.54 -8.16
C HIS A 67 2.43 4.81 -8.08
N THR A 68 3.69 4.69 -7.67
CA THR A 68 4.64 5.81 -7.67
C THR A 68 4.83 6.37 -9.08
N LEU A 69 4.99 5.50 -10.10
CA LEU A 69 5.09 5.91 -11.50
C LEU A 69 3.78 6.54 -12.04
N ILE A 70 2.61 6.00 -11.67
CA ILE A 70 1.30 6.59 -12.02
C ILE A 70 1.20 8.02 -11.50
N ILE A 71 1.58 8.24 -10.24
CA ILE A 71 1.53 9.55 -9.58
C ILE A 71 2.59 10.48 -10.17
N GLY A 72 3.81 9.98 -10.40
CA GLY A 72 4.88 10.74 -11.06
C GLY A 72 4.43 11.26 -12.42
N ARG A 73 3.76 10.44 -13.23
CA ARG A 73 3.18 10.84 -14.51
C ARG A 73 2.07 11.89 -14.37
N ASP A 74 1.20 11.80 -13.35
CA ASP A 74 0.16 12.81 -13.09
C ASP A 74 0.75 14.17 -12.73
N ILE A 75 1.85 14.19 -11.97
CA ILE A 75 2.50 15.42 -11.50
C ILE A 75 3.35 16.05 -12.60
N THR A 76 4.14 15.24 -13.31
CA THR A 76 5.16 15.72 -14.24
C THR A 76 4.69 15.79 -15.69
N GLY A 77 3.63 15.05 -16.04
CA GLY A 77 3.22 14.84 -17.43
C GLY A 77 4.12 13.88 -18.22
N LEU A 78 5.19 13.34 -17.61
CA LEU A 78 6.16 12.46 -18.25
C LEU A 78 5.95 11.01 -17.81
N SER A 79 6.00 10.08 -18.76
CA SER A 79 5.99 8.65 -18.46
C SER A 79 7.39 8.20 -18.06
N ALA A 80 7.50 7.44 -16.96
CA ALA A 80 8.72 6.79 -16.51
C ALA A 80 8.54 5.26 -16.33
N PHE A 81 7.48 4.71 -16.94
CA PHE A 81 7.43 3.27 -17.18
C PHE A 81 8.52 2.94 -18.21
N GLY A 82 9.19 1.79 -18.05
CA GLY A 82 10.23 1.36 -19.00
C GLY A 82 9.71 1.36 -20.44
N ASP A 83 10.62 1.57 -21.39
CA ASP A 83 10.28 1.66 -22.81
C ASP A 83 9.64 0.35 -23.31
N GLU A 84 8.31 0.36 -23.50
CA GLU A 84 7.60 -0.49 -24.47
C GLU A 84 7.06 0.40 -25.59
#